data_AF-R6PTE7-F1
#
_entry.id   AF-R6PTE7-F1
#
_cell.length_a   1.000
_cell.length_b   1.000
_cell.length_c   1.000
_cell.angle_alpha   90.00
_cell.angle_beta   90.00
_cell.angle_gamma   90.00
#
_symmetry.space_group_name_H-M   'P 1'
#
loop_
_entity.id
_entity.type
_entity.pdbx_description
1 polymer ?
#
loop_
_entity_poly.entity_id
_entity_poly.type
_entity_poly.pdbx_seq_one_letter_code
_entity_poly.pdbx_strand_id
1 'polypeptide(L)'
;MDKSKNLAKVTLVAEIIFMVMLSVSFLIMPFANKMSLNEGKNTLLYFSGAMFWASLVFEAVFLIANGAICKKRIMPENKSRPGALRFFTNTTAKIIDILAILSIIGFVICAFLTDKYVTYGFLSAMLLLVQLHCVVNGKNFEYINSLS
;
A
#
# COMPACT_ATOMS: atom_id res chain seq x y z
N MET A 1 -26.11 8.52 7.29
CA MET A 1 -24.99 7.80 6.62
C MET A 1 -25.00 6.36 7.13
N ASP A 2 -25.11 5.36 6.25
CA ASP A 2 -25.21 3.94 6.62
C ASP A 2 -24.01 3.52 7.49
N LYS A 3 -24.28 2.93 8.67
CA LYS A 3 -23.25 2.46 9.63
C LYS A 3 -22.21 1.56 8.96
N SER A 4 -22.62 0.76 7.97
CA SER A 4 -21.72 -0.11 7.21
C SER A 4 -20.74 0.67 6.32
N LYS A 5 -21.18 1.79 5.73
CA LYS A 5 -20.32 2.66 4.90
C LYS A 5 -19.26 3.37 5.74
N ASN A 6 -19.62 3.83 6.93
CA ASN A 6 -18.65 4.42 7.86
C ASN A 6 -17.60 3.40 8.28
N LEU A 7 -18.01 2.18 8.57
CA LEU A 7 -17.09 1.11 8.92
C LEU A 7 -16.16 0.75 7.74
N ALA A 8 -16.67 0.69 6.50
CA ALA A 8 -15.87 0.48 5.30
C ALA A 8 -14.84 1.60 5.08
N LYS A 9 -15.23 2.87 5.29
CA LYS A 9 -14.31 4.01 5.24
C LYS A 9 -13.20 3.92 6.29
N VAL A 10 -13.56 3.62 7.54
CA VAL A 10 -12.58 3.52 8.64
C VAL A 10 -11.60 2.37 8.39
N THR A 11 -12.10 1.21 7.96
CA THR A 11 -11.24 0.06 7.65
C THR A 11 -10.33 0.31 6.45
N LEU A 12 -10.82 1.01 5.41
CA LEU A 12 -10.01 1.45 4.28
C LEU A 12 -8.90 2.44 4.69
N VAL A 13 -9.21 3.42 5.56
CA VAL A 13 -8.20 4.35 6.06
C VAL A 13 -7.15 3.63 6.89
N ALA A 14 -7.56 2.68 7.74
CA ALA A 14 -6.64 1.85 8.49
C ALA A 14 -5.73 1.02 7.56
N GLU A 15 -6.30 0.39 6.53
CA GLU A 15 -5.57 -0.33 5.48
C GLU A 15 -4.47 0.57 4.85
N ILE A 16 -4.81 1.79 4.44
CA ILE A 16 -3.87 2.75 3.85
C ILE A 16 -2.78 3.15 4.86
N ILE A 17 -3.11 3.36 6.13
CA ILE A 17 -2.11 3.67 7.17
C ILE A 17 -1.07 2.55 7.27
N PHE A 18 -1.51 1.29 7.29
CA PHE A 18 -0.59 0.15 7.36
C PHE A 18 0.21 -0.04 6.06
N MET A 19 -0.34 0.27 4.89
CA MET A 19 0.43 0.31 3.62
C MET A 19 1.56 1.36 3.68
N VAL A 20 1.27 2.55 4.21
CA VAL A 20 2.29 3.60 4.43
C VAL A 20 3.34 3.12 5.42
N MET A 21 2.94 2.51 6.55
CA MET A 21 3.88 1.99 7.53
C MET A 21 4.77 0.87 6.96
N LEU A 22 4.20 -0.04 6.18
CA LEU A 22 4.95 -1.09 5.49
C LEU A 22 5.99 -0.46 4.56
N SER A 23 5.59 0.51 3.75
CA SER A 23 6.48 1.19 2.81
C SER A 23 7.61 1.94 3.54
N VAL A 24 7.28 2.66 4.61
CA VAL A 24 8.25 3.37 5.46
C VAL A 24 9.26 2.41 6.10
N SER A 25 8.86 1.18 6.44
CA SER A 25 9.78 0.18 7.00
C SER A 25 10.94 -0.14 6.04
N PHE A 26 10.70 -0.16 4.72
CA PHE A 26 11.75 -0.31 3.71
C PHE A 26 12.62 0.94 3.62
N LEU A 27 12.03 2.14 3.68
CA LEU A 27 12.79 3.39 3.63
C LEU A 27 13.80 3.50 4.80
N ILE A 28 13.45 2.98 5.97
CA ILE A 28 14.31 3.00 7.17
C ILE A 28 15.45 1.97 7.08
N MET A 29 15.24 0.85 6.38
CA MET A 29 16.14 -0.31 6.34
C MET A 29 17.62 0.00 5.98
N PRO A 30 17.97 0.84 4.99
CA PRO A 30 19.37 1.15 4.69
C PRO A 30 20.06 1.96 5.81
N PHE A 31 19.31 2.74 6.58
CA PHE A 31 19.80 3.46 7.75
C PHE A 31 19.97 2.52 8.95
N ALA A 32 18.99 1.65 9.17
CA ALA A 32 19.05 0.61 10.19
C ALA A 32 20.27 -0.30 10.03
N ASN A 33 20.54 -0.73 8.79
CA ASN A 33 21.69 -1.57 8.48
C ASN A 33 23.03 -0.83 8.69
N LYS A 34 23.12 0.44 8.27
CA LYS A 34 24.32 1.26 8.51
C LYS A 34 24.59 1.43 10.01
N MET A 35 23.56 1.69 10.81
CA MET A 35 23.72 1.87 12.26
C MET A 35 24.13 0.58 12.97
N SER A 36 23.56 -0.56 12.57
CA SER A 36 23.94 -1.88 13.08
C SER A 36 25.40 -2.21 12.77
N LEU A 37 25.82 -2.04 11.51
CA LEU A 37 27.18 -2.37 11.07
C LEU A 37 28.26 -1.44 11.64
N ASN A 38 27.98 -0.13 11.72
CA ASN A 38 28.99 0.86 12.11
C ASN A 38 29.05 1.11 13.62
N GLU A 39 27.91 1.04 14.32
CA GLU A 39 27.81 1.40 15.74
C GLU A 39 27.49 0.18 16.64
N GLY A 40 27.25 -1.00 16.06
CA GLY A 40 26.80 -2.18 16.80
C GLY A 40 25.40 -2.04 17.42
N LYS A 41 24.65 -0.99 17.06
CA LYS A 41 23.32 -0.70 17.63
C LYS A 41 22.22 -1.29 16.76
N ASN A 42 21.57 -2.33 17.26
CA ASN A 42 20.53 -3.07 16.53
C ASN A 42 19.10 -2.54 16.74
N THR A 43 18.93 -1.45 17.50
CA THR A 43 17.59 -0.91 17.85
C THR A 43 16.76 -0.58 16.62
N LEU A 44 17.31 0.16 15.66
CA LEU A 44 16.59 0.56 14.45
C LEU A 44 16.33 -0.62 13.52
N LEU A 45 17.19 -1.64 13.54
CA LEU A 45 17.01 -2.88 12.79
C LEU A 45 15.83 -3.69 13.33
N TYR A 46 15.75 -3.90 14.64
CA TYR A 46 14.62 -4.59 15.25
C TYR A 46 13.32 -3.79 15.11
N PHE A 47 13.39 -2.47 15.26
CA PHE A 47 12.22 -1.60 15.06
C PHE A 47 11.68 -1.68 13.63
N SER A 48 12.54 -1.54 12.61
CA SER A 48 12.11 -1.64 11.21
C SER A 48 11.54 -3.01 10.85
N GLY A 49 12.15 -4.09 11.37
CA GLY A 49 11.62 -5.45 11.21
C GLY A 49 10.26 -5.65 11.88
N ALA A 50 10.09 -5.19 13.12
CA ALA A 50 8.82 -5.25 13.83
C ALA A 50 7.73 -4.43 13.11
N MET A 51 8.07 -3.23 12.65
CA MET A 51 7.18 -2.37 11.87
C MET A 51 6.75 -3.04 10.55
N PHE A 52 7.68 -3.68 9.83
CA PHE A 52 7.38 -4.43 8.62
C PHE A 52 6.37 -5.55 8.87
N TRP A 53 6.66 -6.45 9.82
CA TRP A 53 5.80 -7.61 10.09
C TRP A 53 4.43 -7.21 10.65
N ALA A 54 4.39 -6.25 11.58
CA ALA A 54 3.13 -5.76 12.11
C ALA A 54 2.28 -5.14 11.00
N SER A 55 2.88 -4.27 10.17
CA SER A 55 2.15 -3.61 9.08
C SER A 55 1.61 -4.61 8.08
N LEU A 56 2.40 -5.63 7.70
CA LEU A 56 1.97 -6.69 6.78
C LEU A 56 0.75 -7.46 7.31
N VAL A 57 0.76 -7.82 8.59
CA VAL A 57 -0.36 -8.55 9.21
C VAL A 57 -1.61 -7.68 9.30
N PHE A 58 -1.48 -6.44 9.80
CA PHE A 58 -2.62 -5.55 9.95
C PHE A 58 -3.21 -5.13 8.60
N GLU A 59 -2.38 -4.83 7.61
CA GLU A 59 -2.83 -4.55 6.24
C GLU A 59 -3.70 -5.70 5.69
N ALA A 60 -3.23 -6.94 5.80
CA ALA A 60 -3.98 -8.11 5.34
C ALA A 60 -5.33 -8.25 6.08
N VAL A 61 -5.34 -8.04 7.41
CA VAL A 61 -6.56 -8.09 8.22
C VAL A 61 -7.56 -7.02 7.77
N PHE A 62 -7.12 -5.78 7.58
CA PHE A 62 -8.01 -4.69 7.17
C PHE A 62 -8.50 -4.85 5.73
N LEU A 63 -7.66 -5.33 4.81
CA LEU A 63 -8.07 -5.65 3.44
C LEU A 63 -9.19 -6.70 3.43
N ILE A 64 -9.03 -7.79 4.19
CA ILE A 64 -10.05 -8.86 4.29
C ILE A 64 -11.33 -8.33 4.95
N ALA A 65 -11.20 -7.57 6.04
CA ALA A 65 -12.34 -6.98 6.74
C ALA A 65 -13.12 -6.02 5.85
N ASN A 66 -12.44 -5.12 5.14
CA ASN A 66 -13.03 -4.17 4.21
C ASN A 66 -13.74 -4.91 3.06
N GLY A 67 -13.11 -5.96 2.51
CA GLY A 67 -13.73 -6.85 1.53
C GLY A 67 -15.00 -7.53 2.04
N ALA A 68 -15.00 -8.04 3.28
CA ALA A 68 -16.17 -8.68 3.87
C ALA A 68 -17.33 -7.70 4.12
N ILE A 69 -17.03 -6.47 4.55
CA ILE A 69 -18.03 -5.41 4.76
C ILE A 69 -18.66 -5.02 3.42
N CYS A 70 -17.84 -4.78 2.40
CA CYS A 70 -18.29 -4.34 1.08
C CYS A 70 -19.00 -5.46 0.30
N LYS A 71 -18.54 -6.72 0.40
CA LYS A 71 -19.15 -7.88 -0.29
C LYS A 71 -20.62 -8.09 0.08
N LYS A 72 -21.01 -7.78 1.32
CA LYS A 72 -22.42 -7.89 1.77
C LYS A 72 -23.38 -6.95 1.01
N ARG A 73 -22.88 -5.96 0.25
CA ARG A 73 -23.71 -4.99 -0.46
C ARG A 73 -23.38 -4.81 -1.96
N ILE A 74 -22.27 -5.37 -2.46
CA ILE A 74 -21.80 -5.17 -3.85
C ILE A 74 -22.38 -6.18 -4.89
N MET A 75 -23.14 -7.20 -4.50
CA MET A 75 -23.67 -8.16 -5.51
C MET A 75 -24.91 -7.62 -6.23
N PRO A 76 -24.93 -7.67 -7.57
CA PRO A 76 -25.01 -8.96 -8.26
C PRO A 76 -23.78 -9.29 -9.14
N GLU A 77 -23.37 -10.55 -9.05
CA GLU A 77 -22.83 -11.48 -10.06
C GLU A 77 -21.86 -11.05 -11.19
N ASN A 78 -21.45 -9.80 -11.31
CA ASN A 78 -20.58 -9.44 -12.42
C ASN A 78 -19.14 -9.88 -12.10
N LYS A 79 -18.65 -10.87 -12.86
CA LYS A 79 -17.26 -11.40 -12.93
C LYS A 79 -16.27 -10.31 -13.36
N SER A 80 -16.29 -9.16 -12.68
CA SER A 80 -15.38 -8.08 -13.00
C SER A 80 -14.01 -8.37 -12.40
N ARG A 81 -12.98 -7.88 -13.08
CA ARG A 81 -11.58 -8.11 -12.77
C ARG A 81 -11.21 -7.57 -11.38
N PRO A 82 -10.28 -8.23 -10.66
CA PRO A 82 -9.68 -7.70 -9.43
C PRO A 82 -9.12 -6.29 -9.62
N GLY A 83 -9.05 -5.50 -8.55
CA GLY A 83 -8.51 -4.13 -8.59
C GLY A 83 -7.10 -4.04 -9.18
N ALA A 84 -6.25 -5.04 -8.90
CA ALA A 84 -4.90 -5.15 -9.47
C ALA A 84 -4.82 -5.27 -11.01
N LEU A 85 -5.93 -5.58 -11.68
CA LEU A 85 -6.02 -5.68 -13.14
C LEU A 85 -6.89 -4.56 -13.75
N ARG A 86 -7.34 -3.61 -12.92
CA ARG A 86 -8.12 -2.45 -13.34
C ARG A 86 -7.21 -1.24 -13.32
N PHE A 87 -7.24 -0.47 -14.39
CA PHE A 87 -6.50 0.78 -14.51
C PHE A 87 -7.46 1.92 -14.84
N PHE A 88 -7.09 3.13 -14.46
CA PHE A 88 -7.71 4.39 -14.86
C PHE A 88 -9.22 4.45 -14.55
N THR A 89 -9.65 3.81 -13.46
CA THR A 89 -11.08 3.70 -13.13
C THR A 89 -11.74 5.03 -12.71
N ASN A 90 -10.96 5.95 -12.15
CA ASN A 90 -11.39 7.31 -11.78
C ASN A 90 -10.18 8.28 -11.83
N THR A 91 -10.41 9.58 -11.62
CA THR A 91 -9.35 10.59 -11.66
C THR A 91 -8.22 10.32 -10.66
N THR A 92 -8.56 9.93 -9.42
CA THR A 92 -7.56 9.57 -8.39
C THR A 92 -6.77 8.34 -8.80
N ALA A 93 -7.46 7.31 -9.31
CA ALA A 93 -6.83 6.09 -9.82
C ALA A 93 -5.84 6.40 -10.94
N LYS A 94 -6.21 7.29 -11.87
CA LYS A 94 -5.34 7.68 -12.97
C LYS A 94 -4.02 8.30 -12.51
N ILE A 95 -4.05 9.15 -11.49
CA ILE A 95 -2.85 9.74 -10.92
C ILE A 95 -1.99 8.65 -10.27
N ILE A 96 -2.60 7.80 -9.44
CA ILE A 96 -1.90 6.72 -8.74
C ILE A 96 -1.27 5.72 -9.71
N ASP A 97 -1.99 5.33 -10.78
CA ASP A 97 -1.50 4.38 -11.78
C ASP A 97 -0.27 4.90 -12.51
N ILE A 98 -0.30 6.18 -12.92
CA ILE A 98 0.86 6.82 -13.56
C ILE A 98 2.04 6.85 -12.60
N LEU A 99 1.83 7.26 -11.34
CA LEU A 99 2.87 7.29 -10.34
C LEU A 99 3.43 5.88 -10.04
N ALA A 100 2.57 4.85 -9.98
CA ALA A 100 2.98 3.47 -9.78
C ALA A 100 3.85 2.96 -10.93
N ILE A 101 3.50 3.27 -12.18
CA ILE A 101 4.32 2.91 -13.35
C ILE A 101 5.67 3.62 -13.28
N LEU A 102 5.68 4.93 -12.99
CA LEU A 102 6.91 5.71 -12.88
C LEU A 102 7.81 5.21 -11.75
N SER A 103 7.25 4.81 -10.60
CA SER A 103 8.02 4.30 -9.47
C SER A 103 8.58 2.91 -9.74
N ILE A 104 7.88 2.03 -10.47
CA ILE A 104 8.41 0.75 -10.94
C ILE A 104 9.61 0.97 -11.87
N ILE A 105 9.46 1.84 -12.87
CA ILE A 105 10.54 2.16 -13.81
C ILE A 105 11.73 2.76 -13.06
N GLY A 106 11.47 3.73 -12.16
CA GLY A 106 12.49 4.35 -11.34
C GLY A 106 13.22 3.37 -10.43
N PHE A 107 12.50 2.43 -9.81
CA PHE A 107 13.11 1.37 -9.00
C PHE A 107 14.01 0.46 -9.83
N VAL A 108 13.54 -0.01 -10.99
CA VAL A 108 14.34 -0.85 -11.89
C VAL A 108 15.62 -0.15 -12.31
N ILE A 109 15.55 1.13 -12.71
CA ILE A 109 16.74 1.90 -13.10
C ILE A 109 17.69 2.08 -11.91
N CYS A 110 17.17 2.47 -10.74
CA CYS A 110 17.96 2.71 -9.55
C CYS A 110 18.66 1.45 -9.03
N ALA A 111 17.99 0.29 -9.11
CA ALA A 111 18.54 -0.98 -8.68
C ALA A 111 19.87 -1.34 -9.37
N PHE A 112 20.14 -0.81 -10.56
CA PHE A 112 21.40 -1.05 -11.29
C PHE A 112 22.36 0.14 -11.29
N LEU A 113 21.88 1.37 -11.11
CA LEU A 113 22.66 2.58 -11.38
C LEU A 113 22.93 3.46 -10.16
N THR A 114 22.26 3.25 -9.04
CA THR A 114 22.32 4.17 -7.89
C THR A 114 22.68 3.47 -6.58
N ASP A 115 22.92 4.26 -5.54
CA ASP A 115 23.23 3.74 -4.23
C ASP A 115 21.99 3.14 -3.53
N LYS A 116 22.25 2.40 -2.44
CA LYS A 116 21.22 1.72 -1.67
C LYS A 116 20.16 2.66 -1.09
N TYR A 117 20.47 3.91 -0.72
CA TYR A 117 19.49 4.81 -0.14
C TYR A 117 18.46 5.24 -1.18
N VAL A 118 18.93 5.61 -2.38
CA VAL A 118 18.04 5.97 -3.50
C VAL A 118 17.23 4.76 -3.95
N THR A 119 17.85 3.59 -4.05
CA THR A 119 17.17 2.34 -4.44
C THR A 119 16.05 1.98 -3.46
N TYR A 120 16.31 2.03 -2.14
CA TYR A 120 15.29 1.77 -1.13
C TYR A 120 14.21 2.86 -1.07
N GLY A 121 14.54 4.10 -1.43
CA GLY A 121 13.57 5.18 -1.62
C GLY A 121 12.57 4.86 -2.73
N PHE A 122 13.06 4.45 -3.90
CA PHE A 122 12.20 4.02 -5.00
C PHE A 122 11.44 2.72 -4.69
N LEU A 123 12.05 1.78 -3.98
CA LEU A 123 11.37 0.56 -3.51
C LEU A 123 10.19 0.90 -2.60
N SER A 124 10.39 1.78 -1.62
CA SER A 124 9.33 2.25 -0.72
C SER A 124 8.21 2.93 -1.50
N ALA A 125 8.54 3.80 -2.46
CA ALA A 125 7.53 4.48 -3.29
C ALA A 125 6.77 3.48 -4.17
N MET A 126 7.47 2.53 -4.79
CA MET A 126 6.90 1.49 -5.62
C MET A 126 5.91 0.63 -4.85
N LEU A 127 6.28 0.14 -3.66
CA LEU A 127 5.41 -0.68 -2.81
C LEU A 127 4.12 0.07 -2.47
N LEU A 128 4.22 1.30 -1.97
CA LEU A 128 3.06 2.12 -1.63
C LEU A 128 2.14 2.33 -2.83
N LEU A 129 2.71 2.73 -3.98
CA LEU A 129 1.94 3.11 -5.15
C LEU A 129 1.28 1.91 -5.83
N VAL A 130 1.92 0.74 -5.85
CA VAL A 130 1.32 -0.50 -6.36
C VAL A 130 0.19 -0.97 -5.46
N GLN A 131 0.34 -0.87 -4.14
CA GLN A 131 -0.75 -1.18 -3.20
C GLN A 131 -1.92 -0.21 -3.39
N LEU A 132 -1.65 1.10 -3.46
CA LEU A 132 -2.68 2.11 -3.72
C LEU A 132 -3.36 1.92 -5.08
N HIS A 133 -2.63 1.50 -6.12
CA HIS A 133 -3.20 1.14 -7.41
C HIS A 133 -4.29 0.06 -7.24
N CYS A 134 -3.98 -1.01 -6.49
CA CYS A 134 -4.93 -2.09 -6.25
C CYS A 134 -6.17 -1.62 -5.47
N VAL A 135 -5.97 -0.77 -4.46
CA VAL A 135 -7.05 -0.24 -3.60
C VAL A 135 -7.96 0.72 -4.37
N VAL A 136 -7.38 1.75 -4.98
CA VAL A 136 -8.12 2.86 -5.61
C VAL A 136 -8.84 2.41 -6.88
N ASN A 137 -8.31 1.39 -7.58
CA ASN A 137 -9.01 0.73 -8.70
C ASN A 137 -9.94 -0.42 -8.26
N GLY A 138 -9.94 -0.75 -6.97
CA GLY A 138 -10.78 -1.80 -6.40
C GLY A 138 -12.24 -1.38 -6.27
N LYS A 139 -13.14 -2.38 -6.31
CA LYS A 139 -14.58 -2.17 -6.12
C LYS A 139 -14.94 -1.57 -4.77
N ASN A 140 -14.18 -1.90 -3.73
CA ASN A 140 -14.43 -1.40 -2.37
C ASN A 140 -14.30 0.12 -2.34
N PHE A 141 -13.23 0.66 -2.96
CA PHE A 141 -13.02 2.10 -3.08
C PHE A 141 -14.12 2.75 -3.93
N GLU A 142 -14.45 2.14 -5.07
CA GLU A 142 -15.52 2.61 -5.96
C GLU A 142 -16.87 2.70 -5.21
N TYR A 143 -17.25 1.67 -4.46
CA TYR A 143 -18.45 1.66 -3.62
C TYR A 143 -18.46 2.75 -2.54
N ILE A 144 -17.30 2.97 -1.91
CA ILE A 144 -17.16 4.00 -0.86
C ILE A 144 -17.29 5.41 -1.46
N ASN A 145 -16.73 5.62 -2.66
CA ASN A 145 -16.65 6.91 -3.36
C ASN A 145 -17.90 7.25 -4.19
N SER A 146 -18.61 6.25 -4.77
CA SER A 146 -19.79 6.47 -5.62
C SER A 146 -21.03 6.99 -4.87
N LEU A 147 -20.95 7.09 -3.55
CA LEU A 147 -22.05 7.50 -2.66
C LEU A 147 -21.69 8.79 -1.87
N SER A 148 -20.59 9.47 -2.20
CA SER A 148 -20.25 10.81 -1.66
C SER A 148 -20.53 11.88 -2.70
#